data_AF-A0A924W9J2-F1
#
_entry.id   AF-A0A924W9J2-F1
#
_cell.length_a   1.000
_cell.length_b   1.000
_cell.length_c   1.000
_cell.angle_alpha   90.00
_cell.angle_beta   90.00
_cell.angle_gamma   90.00
#
_symmetry.space_group_name_H-M   'P 1'
#
loop_
_entity.id
_entity.type
_entity.pdbx_description
1 polymer ?
#
loop_
_entity_poly.entity_id
_entity_poly.type
_entity_poly.pdbx_seq_one_letter_code
_entity_poly.pdbx_strand_id
1 'polypeptide(L)'
;MFLGILQFDLLIHDAQSLKDKRRVVKSVKDRLHREHMISVAEVGAQEIWNVARMGAAVVAGSGGYVSDVLDRVTAKLRTLPDAELGDCTREIIKADQLPGDSLAEDGSPLWTPEEKRDRDANTNA
;
A
#
# COMPACT_ATOMS: atom_id res chain seq x y z
N MET A 1 -6.64 13.03 -3.35
CA MET A 1 -5.85 11.93 -2.74
C MET A 1 -5.92 10.71 -3.64
N PHE A 2 -4.93 9.82 -3.60
CA PHE A 2 -4.92 8.56 -4.36
C PHE A 2 -4.74 7.38 -3.41
N LEU A 3 -5.49 6.31 -3.65
CA LEU A 3 -5.39 5.02 -2.97
C LEU A 3 -4.90 3.99 -3.99
N GLY A 4 -3.77 3.35 -3.72
CA GLY A 4 -3.29 2.19 -4.46
C GLY A 4 -3.63 0.91 -3.71
N ILE A 5 -4.13 -0.09 -4.43
CA ILE A 5 -4.48 -1.41 -3.93
C ILE A 5 -3.71 -2.45 -4.74
N LEU A 6 -3.14 -3.44 -4.06
CA LEU A 6 -2.53 -4.61 -4.65
C LEU A 6 -3.12 -5.86 -4.00
N GLN A 7 -3.73 -6.75 -4.79
CA GLN A 7 -4.13 -8.08 -4.35
C GLN A 7 -3.21 -9.09 -5.03
N PHE A 8 -2.62 -9.99 -4.27
CA PHE A 8 -1.73 -10.99 -4.82
C PHE A 8 -1.75 -12.30 -4.03
N ASP A 9 -1.42 -13.39 -4.70
CA ASP A 9 -1.25 -14.69 -4.07
C ASP A 9 0.23 -14.98 -3.82
N LEU A 10 0.53 -15.64 -2.71
CA LEU A 10 1.84 -16.20 -2.40
C LEU A 10 1.75 -17.73 -2.39
N LEU A 11 2.56 -18.39 -3.22
CA LEU A 11 2.78 -19.83 -3.16
C LEU A 11 3.95 -20.10 -2.22
N ILE A 12 3.69 -20.77 -1.09
CA ILE A 12 4.67 -20.91 -0.01
C ILE A 12 5.44 -22.22 -0.18
N HIS A 13 6.77 -22.11 -0.26
CA HIS A 13 7.65 -23.27 -0.42
C HIS A 13 7.69 -24.10 0.86
N ASP A 14 7.73 -25.43 0.71
CA ASP A 14 7.93 -26.41 1.78
C ASP A 14 6.96 -26.33 2.98
N ALA A 15 5.84 -25.60 2.87
CA ALA A 15 4.86 -25.49 3.94
C ALA A 15 4.11 -26.82 4.13
N GLN A 16 4.14 -27.34 5.35
CA GLN A 16 3.43 -28.58 5.72
C GLN A 16 2.34 -28.34 6.77
N SER A 17 2.11 -27.09 7.17
CA SER A 17 1.11 -26.72 8.16
C SER A 17 0.69 -25.25 8.06
N LEU A 18 -0.47 -24.92 8.64
CA LEU A 18 -0.91 -23.53 8.80
C LEU A 18 0.07 -22.69 9.64
N LYS A 19 0.85 -23.32 10.52
CA LYS A 19 1.87 -22.63 11.31
C LYS A 19 3.03 -22.15 10.43
N ASP A 20 3.47 -22.98 9.48
CA ASP A 20 4.54 -22.63 8.54
C ASP A 20 4.10 -21.46 7.67
N LYS A 21 2.88 -21.52 7.14
CA LYS A 21 2.24 -20.41 6.44
C LYS A 21 2.27 -19.11 7.24
N ARG A 22 1.78 -19.14 8.49
CA ARG A 22 1.74 -17.95 9.35
C ARG A 22 3.12 -17.34 9.56
N ARG A 23 4.18 -18.15 9.61
CA ARG A 23 5.56 -17.66 9.71
C ARG A 23 5.98 -16.89 8.45
N VAL A 24 5.74 -17.45 7.26
CA VAL A 24 6.08 -16.81 5.99
C VAL A 24 5.25 -15.55 5.76
N VAL A 25 3.93 -15.63 5.95
CA VAL A 25 3.01 -14.48 5.84
C VAL A 25 3.44 -13.35 6.78
N LYS A 26 3.75 -13.66 8.04
CA LYS A 26 4.24 -12.64 8.99
C LYS A 26 5.53 -11.99 8.49
N SER A 27 6.51 -12.78 8.04
CA SER A 27 7.79 -12.27 7.51
C SER A 27 7.59 -11.34 6.32
N VAL A 28 6.74 -11.72 5.36
CA VAL A 28 6.43 -10.90 4.18
C VAL A 28 5.72 -9.61 4.57
N LYS A 29 4.68 -9.69 5.42
CA LYS A 29 3.95 -8.49 5.90
C LYS A 29 4.89 -7.48 6.55
N ASP A 30 5.70 -7.97 7.49
CA ASP A 30 6.68 -7.19 8.23
C ASP A 30 7.69 -6.51 7.30
N ARG A 31 8.18 -7.23 6.29
CA ARG A 31 9.14 -6.71 5.32
C ARG A 31 8.52 -5.63 4.43
N LEU A 32 7.35 -5.89 3.85
CA LEU A 32 6.67 -4.94 2.98
C LEU A 32 6.26 -3.67 3.72
N HIS A 33 5.74 -3.80 4.95
CA HIS A 33 5.40 -2.66 5.78
C HIS A 33 6.63 -1.79 6.09
N ARG A 34 7.76 -2.40 6.49
CA ARG A 34 8.98 -1.67 6.83
C ARG A 34 9.66 -1.02 5.63
N GLU A 35 9.71 -1.68 4.47
CA GLU A 35 10.43 -1.19 3.30
C GLU A 35 9.62 -0.20 2.44
N HIS A 36 8.28 -0.28 2.50
CA HIS A 36 7.42 0.48 1.58
C HIS A 36 6.35 1.32 2.28
N MET A 37 6.23 1.26 3.61
CA MET A 37 5.26 2.04 4.39
C MET A 37 3.80 1.80 3.96
N ILE A 38 3.48 0.56 3.58
CA ILE A 38 2.14 0.16 3.14
C ILE A 38 1.41 -0.63 4.23
N SER A 39 0.08 -0.59 4.20
CA SER A 39 -0.74 -1.55 4.94
C SER A 39 -0.79 -2.86 4.17
N VAL A 40 -0.71 -4.00 4.86
CA VAL A 40 -0.73 -5.33 4.25
C VAL A 40 -1.40 -6.35 5.17
N ALA A 41 -2.21 -7.23 4.61
CA ALA A 41 -2.94 -8.28 5.33
C ALA A 41 -3.12 -9.54 4.48
N GLU A 42 -3.29 -10.68 5.15
CA GLU A 42 -3.85 -11.87 4.52
C GLU A 42 -5.37 -11.72 4.49
N VAL A 43 -5.97 -11.85 3.31
CA VAL A 43 -7.39 -11.56 3.06
C VAL A 43 -8.17 -12.77 2.53
N GLY A 44 -7.50 -13.89 2.27
CA GLY A 44 -8.15 -15.12 1.80
C GLY A 44 -7.24 -16.34 1.81
N ALA A 45 -7.79 -17.49 1.41
CA ALA A 45 -7.12 -18.80 1.40
C ALA A 45 -6.61 -19.26 2.79
N GLN A 46 -7.20 -18.79 3.90
CA GLN A 46 -6.69 -18.98 5.26
C GLN A 46 -6.49 -20.46 5.65
N GLU A 47 -7.36 -21.36 5.16
CA GLU A 47 -7.32 -22.81 5.45
C GLU A 47 -6.40 -23.62 4.52
N ILE A 48 -5.69 -22.95 3.59
CA ILE A 48 -4.74 -23.58 2.66
C ILE A 48 -3.33 -23.23 3.13
N TRP A 49 -2.50 -24.21 3.48
CA TRP A 49 -1.17 -23.95 4.06
C TRP A 49 -0.11 -23.51 3.06
N ASN A 50 -0.23 -23.84 1.78
CA ASN A 50 0.76 -23.53 0.76
C ASN A 50 0.36 -22.32 -0.11
N VAL A 51 -0.76 -21.67 0.20
CA VAL A 51 -1.25 -20.50 -0.53
C VAL A 51 -1.73 -19.44 0.45
N ALA A 52 -1.33 -18.18 0.25
CA ALA A 52 -1.85 -17.04 0.99
C ALA A 52 -2.35 -15.97 0.02
N ARG A 53 -3.62 -15.57 0.11
CA ARG A 53 -4.11 -14.41 -0.61
C ARG A 53 -3.89 -13.17 0.24
N MET A 54 -3.11 -12.24 -0.30
CA MET A 54 -2.67 -11.03 0.36
C MET A 54 -3.34 -9.81 -0.27
N GLY A 55 -3.63 -8.81 0.56
CA GLY A 55 -4.03 -7.48 0.14
C GLY A 55 -3.08 -6.44 0.71
N ALA A 56 -2.69 -5.46 -0.09
CA ALA A 56 -1.89 -4.32 0.33
C ALA A 56 -2.50 -3.00 -0.15
N ALA A 57 -2.32 -1.94 0.63
CA ALA A 57 -2.83 -0.63 0.33
C ALA A 57 -1.84 0.49 0.68
N VAL A 58 -1.81 1.52 -0.16
CA VAL A 58 -1.01 2.75 0.03
C VAL A 58 -1.85 3.97 -0.30
N VAL A 59 -1.68 5.06 0.47
CA VAL A 59 -2.38 6.33 0.23
C VAL A 59 -1.36 7.45 0.08
N ALA A 60 -1.54 8.31 -0.92
CA ALA A 60 -0.68 9.49 -1.09
C ALA A 60 -1.40 10.64 -1.81
N GLY A 61 -0.76 11.82 -1.81
CA GLY A 61 -1.22 13.00 -2.56
C GLY A 61 -1.01 12.90 -4.07
N SER A 62 -0.11 12.04 -4.54
CA SER A 62 0.26 11.88 -5.96
C SER A 62 0.01 10.46 -6.45
N GLY A 63 -0.68 10.32 -7.59
CA GLY A 63 -0.90 9.02 -8.24
C GLY A 63 0.39 8.41 -8.80
N GLY A 64 1.35 9.23 -9.23
CA GLY A 64 2.67 8.75 -9.67
C GLY A 64 3.43 8.09 -8.53
N TYR A 65 3.47 8.73 -7.35
CA TYR A 65 4.10 8.14 -6.17
C TYR A 65 3.43 6.81 -5.77
N VAL A 66 2.10 6.74 -5.81
CA VAL A 66 1.37 5.48 -5.57
C VAL A 66 1.80 4.40 -6.56
N SER A 67 1.85 4.70 -7.86
CA SER A 67 2.30 3.75 -8.88
C SER A 67 3.72 3.24 -8.60
N ASP A 68 4.65 4.14 -8.29
CA ASP A 68 6.04 3.78 -8.00
C ASP A 68 6.16 2.88 -6.77
N VAL A 69 5.36 3.14 -5.72
CA VAL A 69 5.31 2.26 -4.54
C VAL A 69 4.81 0.87 -4.93
N LEU A 70 3.71 0.78 -5.68
CA LEU A 70 3.16 -0.51 -6.12
C LEU A 70 4.16 -1.29 -6.97
N ASP A 71 4.88 -0.63 -7.89
CA ASP A 71 5.90 -1.26 -8.73
C ASP A 71 7.06 -1.81 -7.88
N ARG A 72 7.55 -1.04 -6.89
CA ARG A 72 8.57 -1.51 -5.95
C ARG A 72 8.11 -2.71 -5.12
N VAL A 73 6.86 -2.69 -4.66
CA VAL A 73 6.26 -3.81 -3.91
C VAL A 73 6.19 -5.06 -4.79
N THR A 74 5.68 -4.95 -6.02
CA THR A 74 5.62 -6.08 -6.96
C THR A 74 7.02 -6.62 -7.28
N ALA A 75 8.01 -5.74 -7.49
CA ALA A 75 9.39 -6.16 -7.70
C ALA A 75 9.94 -6.92 -6.48
N LYS A 76 9.67 -6.45 -5.26
CA LYS A 76 10.10 -7.11 -4.02
C LYS A 76 9.45 -8.47 -3.81
N LEU A 77 8.18 -8.61 -4.16
CA LEU A 77 7.45 -9.88 -4.07
C LEU A 77 8.06 -10.97 -4.96
N ARG A 78 8.60 -10.59 -6.12
CA ARG A 78 9.27 -11.52 -7.05
C ARG A 78 10.62 -12.04 -6.55
N THR A 79 11.18 -11.44 -5.49
CA THR A 79 12.49 -11.82 -4.94
C THR A 79 12.38 -12.51 -3.57
N LEU A 80 11.19 -12.99 -3.19
CA LEU A 80 11.01 -13.67 -1.91
C LEU A 80 11.70 -15.04 -1.92
N PRO A 81 12.43 -15.42 -0.85
CA PRO A 81 13.10 -16.72 -0.79
C PRO A 81 12.14 -17.86 -0.44
N ASP A 82 11.19 -17.61 0.46
CA ASP A 82 10.32 -18.64 1.05
C ASP A 82 8.96 -18.76 0.34
N ALA A 83 8.73 -17.97 -0.71
CA ALA A 83 7.48 -17.96 -1.46
C ALA A 83 7.67 -17.44 -2.90
N GLU A 84 6.80 -17.89 -3.79
CA GLU A 84 6.67 -17.39 -5.16
C GLU A 84 5.43 -16.48 -5.30
N LEU A 85 5.52 -15.44 -6.13
CA LEU A 85 4.40 -14.56 -6.45
C LEU A 85 3.47 -15.24 -7.47
N GLY A 86 2.22 -15.44 -7.08
CA GLY A 86 1.15 -15.95 -7.94
C GLY A 86 0.39 -14.84 -8.67
N ASP A 87 -0.93 -15.01 -8.80
CA ASP A 87 -1.82 -14.00 -9.38
C ASP A 87 -1.62 -12.65 -8.67
N CYS A 88 -1.67 -11.55 -9.42
CA CYS A 88 -1.37 -10.23 -8.91
C CYS A 88 -2.14 -9.17 -9.70
N THR A 89 -3.06 -8.50 -9.03
CA THR A 89 -3.91 -7.45 -9.60
C THR A 89 -3.72 -6.16 -8.82
N ARG A 90 -3.70 -5.03 -9.55
CA ARG A 90 -3.56 -3.69 -8.97
C ARG A 90 -4.69 -2.77 -9.40
N GLU A 91 -5.03 -1.83 -8.53
CA GLU A 91 -5.97 -0.75 -8.81
C GLU A 91 -5.48 0.56 -8.16
N ILE A 92 -5.68 1.69 -8.84
CA ILE A 92 -5.43 3.02 -8.29
C ILE A 92 -6.72 3.83 -8.38
N ILE A 93 -7.23 4.23 -7.22
CA ILE A 93 -8.46 5.00 -7.07
C ILE A 93 -8.09 6.45 -6.74
N LYS A 94 -8.62 7.39 -7.52
CA LYS A 94 -8.57 8.81 -7.17
C LYS A 94 -9.76 9.15 -6.27
N ALA A 95 -9.49 9.58 -5.05
CA ALA A 95 -10.52 10.05 -4.13
C ALA A 95 -10.81 11.54 -4.41
N ASP A 96 -11.67 11.79 -5.39
CA ASP A 96 -12.18 13.12 -5.78
C ASP A 96 -13.51 13.48 -5.11
N GLN A 97 -14.29 12.47 -4.69
CA GLN A 97 -15.58 12.64 -4.00
C GLN A 97 -15.46 13.03 -2.51
N LEU A 98 -14.26 13.00 -1.93
CA LEU A 98 -14.03 13.44 -0.55
C LEU A 98 -13.79 14.95 -0.54
N PRO A 99 -14.64 15.75 0.16
CA PRO A 99 -14.45 17.20 0.28
C PRO A 99 -13.06 17.50 0.85
N GLY A 100 -12.31 18.35 0.15
CA GLY A 100 -10.93 18.72 0.50
C GLY A 100 -10.81 20.12 1.07
N ASP A 101 -11.94 20.79 1.31
CA ASP A 101 -11.92 22.17 1.77
C ASP A 101 -11.52 22.13 3.24
N SER A 102 -10.28 22.53 3.53
CA SER A 102 -9.75 22.61 4.90
C SER A 102 -10.49 23.72 5.65
N LEU A 103 -11.73 23.42 6.03
CA LEU A 103 -12.69 24.32 6.67
C LEU A 103 -12.96 23.86 8.10
N ALA A 104 -13.15 24.82 9.00
CA ALA A 104 -13.68 24.60 10.32
C ALA A 104 -15.17 24.24 10.26
N GLU A 105 -15.74 23.83 11.39
CA GLU A 105 -17.16 23.47 11.50
C GLU A 105 -18.11 24.63 11.13
N ASP A 106 -17.66 25.87 11.30
CA ASP A 106 -18.39 27.08 10.91
C ASP A 106 -18.22 27.47 9.42
N GLY A 107 -17.48 26.67 8.65
CA GLY A 107 -17.19 26.91 7.23
C GLY A 107 -16.07 27.90 6.96
N SER A 108 -15.42 28.47 7.98
CA SER A 108 -14.23 29.32 7.81
C SER A 108 -13.00 28.47 7.44
N PRO A 109 -12.02 28.98 6.66
CA PRO A 109 -10.78 28.25 6.40
C PRO A 109 -10.00 27.93 7.68
N LEU A 110 -9.42 26.73 7.77
CA LEU A 110 -8.51 26.30 8.85
C LEU A 110 -7.11 26.95 8.78
N TRP A 111 -6.93 27.95 7.92
CA TRP A 111 -5.66 28.61 7.64
C TRP A 111 -5.88 30.09 7.39
N THR A 112 -4.89 30.92 7.71
CA THR A 112 -4.89 32.34 7.35
C THR A 112 -4.09 32.60 6.07
N PRO A 113 -4.37 33.68 5.31
CA PRO A 113 -3.61 34.02 4.10
C PRO A 113 -2.09 34.06 4.32
N GLU A 114 -1.63 34.49 5.48
CA GLU A 114 -0.20 34.54 5.85
C GLU A 114 0.41 33.16 6.05
N GLU A 115 -0.37 32.16 6.47
CA GLU A 115 0.08 30.77 6.66
C GLU A 115 0.09 29.97 5.35
N LYS A 116 -0.66 30.42 4.33
CA LYS A 116 -0.72 29.76 3.03
C LYS A 116 0.55 30.05 2.26
N ARG A 117 1.39 29.03 2.14
CA ARG A 117 2.60 29.11 1.32
C ARG A 117 2.24 29.37 -0.14
N ASP A 118 2.74 30.47 -0.70
CA ASP A 118 2.68 30.72 -2.14
C ASP A 118 3.52 29.68 -2.88
N ARG A 119 2.88 28.99 -3.82
CA ARG A 119 3.51 27.93 -4.63
C ARG A 119 4.63 28.48 -5.52
N ASP A 120 4.62 29.78 -5.80
CA ASP A 120 5.51 30.43 -6.77
C ASP A 120 6.87 30.85 -6.17
N ALA A 121 7.05 30.77 -4.85
CA ALA A 121 8.29 31.19 -4.18
C ALA A 121 9.45 30.16 -4.24
N ASN A 122 9.27 29.01 -4.91
CA ASN A 122 10.26 27.92 -4.90
C ASN A 122 10.71 27.46 -6.31
N THR A 123 11.01 28.42 -7.20
CA THR A 123 11.65 28.15 -8.51
C THR A 123 13.14 28.52 -8.55
N ASN A 124 13.80 28.84 -7.43
CA ASN A 124 15.26 29.02 -7.42
C ASN A 124 15.88 28.54 -6.09
N ALA A 125 16.36 27.30 -6.07
CA ALA A 125 17.49 26.83 -5.28
C ALA A 125 17.97 25.48 -5.84
#